data_AF-A0A7Y2VCY3-F1
#
_entry.id   AF-A0A7Y2VCY3-F1
#
_cell.length_a   1.000
_cell.length_b   1.000
_cell.length_c   1.000
_cell.angle_alpha   90.00
_cell.angle_beta   90.00
_cell.angle_gamma   90.00
#
_symmetry.space_group_name_H-M   'P 1'
#
loop_
_entity.id
_entity.type
_entity.pdbx_description
1 polymer ?
#
loop_
_entity_poly.entity_id
_entity_poly.type
_entity_poly.pdbx_seq_one_letter_code
_entity_poly.pdbx_strand_id
1 'polypeptide(L)' 'NIAREARQMLGGMGITGEYSIMRHSMNLESVITYEGTHDIHLLITGLDITGLNAFK' A
#
# COMPACT_ATOMS: atom_id res chain seq x y z
N ASN A 1 5.99 3.81 -5.85
CA ASN A 1 4.68 4.16 -5.24
C ASN A 1 3.76 4.64 -6.35
N ILE A 2 3.25 3.73 -7.18
CA ILE A 2 2.72 4.05 -8.52
C ILE A 2 1.47 4.94 -8.46
N ALA A 3 0.45 4.58 -7.67
CA ALA A 3 -0.79 5.35 -7.61
C ALA A 3 -0.57 6.77 -7.05
N ARG A 4 0.35 6.92 -6.08
CA ARG A 4 0.72 8.21 -5.51
C ARG A 4 1.44 9.10 -6.54
N GLU A 5 2.40 8.54 -7.27
CA GLU A 5 3.12 9.23 -8.34
C GLU A 5 2.16 9.66 -9.45
N ALA A 6 1.24 8.79 -9.87
CA ALA A 6 0.21 9.12 -10.84
C ALA A 6 -0.76 10.21 -10.36
N ARG A 7 -1.14 10.22 -9.07
CA ARG A 7 -1.95 11.32 -8.51
C ARG A 7 -1.18 12.64 -8.54
N GLN A 8 0.13 12.60 -8.26
CA GLN A 8 0.97 13.79 -8.30
C GLN A 8 1.11 14.36 -9.71
N MET A 9 1.25 13.51 -10.74
CA MET A 9 1.29 13.94 -12.14
C MET A 9 0.03 14.68 -12.58
N LEU A 10 -1.14 14.31 -12.04
CA LEU A 10 -2.43 14.95 -12.37
C LEU A 10 -2.71 16.23 -11.56
N GLY A 11 -1.90 16.56 -10.56
CA GLY A 11 -2.06 17.77 -9.75
C GLY A 11 -3.48 17.94 -9.19
N GLY A 12 -4.08 19.10 -9.45
CA GLY A 12 -5.46 19.41 -9.03
C GLY A 12 -6.53 18.54 -9.72
N MET A 13 -6.30 18.06 -10.93
CA MET A 13 -7.22 17.13 -11.60
C MET A 13 -7.21 15.76 -10.93
N GLY A 14 -6.12 15.40 -10.25
CA GLY A 14 -5.97 14.14 -9.55
C GLY A 14 -6.81 14.01 -8.27
N ILE A 15 -7.51 15.08 -7.84
CA ILE A 15 -8.43 15.05 -6.68
C ILE A 15 -9.91 15.13 -7.08
N THR A 16 -10.21 15.37 -8.36
CA THR A 16 -11.58 15.45 -8.85
C THR A 16 -12.15 14.05 -9.10
N GLY A 17 -13.47 13.96 -9.27
CA GLY A 17 -14.13 12.71 -9.69
C GLY A 17 -13.94 12.37 -11.17
N GLU A 18 -13.30 13.25 -11.96
CA GLU A 18 -13.14 13.04 -13.41
C GLU A 18 -12.06 12.00 -13.73
N TYR A 19 -11.05 11.87 -12.86
CA TYR A 19 -10.00 10.87 -12.99
C TYR A 19 -10.07 9.88 -11.85
N SER A 20 -10.00 8.58 -12.17
CA SER A 20 -10.11 7.50 -11.19
C SER A 20 -8.92 7.38 -10.24
N ILE A 21 -7.88 8.23 -10.36
CA ILE A 21 -6.63 8.04 -9.64
C ILE A 21 -6.80 8.14 -8.13
N MET A 22 -7.62 9.08 -7.65
CA MET A 22 -7.90 9.23 -6.22
C MET A 22 -8.59 7.98 -5.68
N ARG A 23 -9.58 7.47 -6.39
CA ARG A 23 -10.26 6.20 -6.06
C ARG A 23 -9.28 5.04 -5.98
N HIS A 24 -8.40 4.88 -6.97
CA HIS A 24 -7.41 3.79 -6.95
C HIS A 24 -6.38 3.94 -5.83
N SER A 25 -5.97 5.17 -5.50
CA SER A 25 -5.10 5.42 -4.35
C SER A 25 -5.77 4.97 -3.04
N MET A 26 -7.04 5.31 -2.84
CA MET A 26 -7.77 4.92 -1.63
C MET A 26 -8.04 3.41 -1.58
N ASN A 27 -8.36 2.77 -2.71
CA ASN A 27 -8.52 1.33 -2.77
C ASN A 27 -7.22 0.60 -2.38
N LEU A 28 -6.07 1.08 -2.85
CA LEU A 28 -4.77 0.47 -2.53
C LEU A 28 -4.37 0.65 -1.05
N GLU A 29 -4.79 1.74 -0.41
CA GLU A 29 -4.60 1.95 1.03
C GLU A 29 -5.40 0.94 1.87
N SER A 30 -6.59 0.54 1.40
CA SER A 30 -7.29 -0.58 2.00
C SER A 30 -6.55 -1.89 1.75
N VAL A 31 -6.05 -2.12 0.53
CA VAL A 31 -5.38 -3.37 0.15
C VAL A 31 -4.09 -3.61 0.94
N ILE A 32 -3.31 -2.57 1.24
CA ILE A 32 -2.04 -2.71 1.97
C ILE A 32 -2.22 -3.07 3.45
N THR A 33 -3.43 -2.95 3.99
CA THR A 33 -3.70 -3.15 5.42
C THR A 33 -4.54 -4.39 5.73
N TYR A 34 -5.53 -4.74 4.90
CA TYR A 34 -6.58 -5.68 5.30
C TYR A 34 -6.16 -7.15 5.44
N GLU A 35 -5.32 -7.69 4.56
CA GLU A 35 -4.89 -9.13 4.58
C GLU A 35 -3.53 -9.33 5.26
N GLY A 36 -3.20 -8.47 6.23
CA GLY A 36 -1.88 -8.41 6.81
C GLY A 36 -1.07 -7.27 6.21
N THR A 37 -0.52 -6.46 7.11
CA THR A 37 0.28 -5.30 6.73
C THR A 37 1.58 -5.73 6.08
N HIS A 38 2.21 -4.80 5.35
CA HIS A 38 3.54 -5.01 4.80
C HIS A 38 4.54 -5.52 5.85
N ASP A 39 4.51 -4.93 7.06
CA ASP A 39 5.41 -5.29 8.15
C ASP A 39 5.13 -6.69 8.70
N ILE A 40 3.85 -7.08 8.84
CA ILE A 40 3.49 -8.42 9.28
C ILE A 40 4.01 -9.47 8.29
N HIS A 41 3.78 -9.27 6.99
CA HIS A 41 4.31 -10.19 5.98
C HIS A 41 5.83 -10.26 5.95
N LEU A 42 6.51 -9.12 6.20
CA LEU A 42 7.96 -9.09 6.31
C LEU A 42 8.45 -9.91 7.51
N LEU A 43 7.77 -9.83 8.66
CA LEU A 43 8.10 -10.61 9.85
C LEU A 43 7.82 -12.11 9.65
N ILE A 44 6.73 -12.49 8.97
CA ILE A 44 6.43 -13.89 8.62
C ILE A 44 7.57 -14.45 7.75
N THR A 45 7.93 -13.71 6.70
CA THR A 45 9.01 -14.10 5.78
C THR A 45 10.36 -14.17 6.52
N GLY A 46 10.62 -13.22 7.42
CA GLY A 46 11.83 -13.20 8.24
C GLY A 46 11.93 -14.41 9.17
N LEU A 47 10.83 -14.83 9.79
CA LEU A 47 10.76 -16.05 10.59
C LEU A 47 11.06 -17.29 9.74
N ASP A 48 10.48 -17.39 8.54
CA ASP A 48 10.70 -18.54 7.64
C ASP A 48 12.16 -18.66 7.17
N ILE A 49 12.80 -17.53 6.86
CA ILE A 49 14.20 -17.50 6.40
C ILE A 49 15.18 -17.73 7.55
N THR A 50 14.94 -17.13 8.72
CA THR A 50 15.93 -17.08 9.81
C THR A 50 15.68 -18.05 10.95
N GLY A 51 14.45 -18.57 11.08
CA GLY A 51 14.00 -19.35 12.24
C GLY A 51 13.83 -18.53 13.52
N LEU A 52 14.05 -17.21 13.50
CA LEU A 52 13.94 -16.33 14.66
C LEU A 52 12.60 -15.60 14.65
N ASN A 53 11.84 -15.76 15.73
CA ASN A 53 10.58 -15.04 15.90
C ASN A 53 10.84 -13.59 16.34
N ALA A 54 10.42 -12.64 15.50
CA ALA A 54 10.53 -11.20 15.74
C ALA A 54 9.18 -10.50 15.94
N PHE A 55 8.07 -11.24 16.05
CA PHE A 55 6.79 -10.70 16.50
C PHE A 55 6.91 -10.33 18.00
N LYS A 56 6.52 -9.11 18.36
CA LYS A 56 6.49 -8.62 19.76
C LYS A 56 5.10 -8.12 20.11
#